data_AF-A0A520D073-F1
#
_entry.id   AF-A0A520D073-F1
#
_cell.length_a   1.000
_cell.length_b   1.000
_cell.length_c   1.000
_cell.angle_alpha   90.00
_cell.angle_beta   90.00
_cell.angle_gamma   90.00
#
_symmetry.space_group_name_H-M   'P 1'
#
loop_
_entity.id
_entity.type
_entity.pdbx_description
1 polymer ?
#
loop_
_entity_poly.entity_id
_entity_poly.type
_entity_poly.pdbx_seq_one_letter_code
_entity_poly.pdbx_strand_id
1 'polypeptide(L)' 'MPELLLLSVMLIPQLVAGIYAKSMDKNFWFWFFISFLIPIISLIVLLFLDKDKEEKRQGYQLADHVNKETQNKEPT' A
#
# COMPACT_ATOMS: atom_id res chain seq x y z
N MET A 1 25.10 -10.10 10.74
CA MET A 1 24.88 -8.82 10.03
C MET A 1 23.62 -8.95 9.20
N PRO A 2 22.45 -8.68 9.80
CA PRO A 2 21.13 -8.86 9.18
C PRO A 2 20.90 -7.98 7.94
N GLU A 3 21.71 -6.95 7.76
CA GLU A 3 21.65 -6.00 6.65
C GLU A 3 21.81 -6.68 5.28
N LEU A 4 22.67 -7.71 5.19
CA LEU A 4 22.88 -8.49 3.96
C LEU A 4 21.67 -9.36 3.61
N LEU A 5 20.99 -9.89 4.63
CA LEU A 5 19.80 -10.71 4.44
C LEU A 5 18.62 -9.86 3.98
N LEU A 6 18.48 -8.65 4.54
CA LEU A 6 17.47 -7.67 4.11
C LEU A 6 17.69 -7.24 2.65
N LEU A 7 18.94 -6.93 2.27
CA LEU A 7 19.30 -6.59 0.89
C LEU A 7 19.01 -7.74 -0.08
N SER A 8 19.32 -8.98 0.32
CA SER A 8 19.07 -10.16 -0.50
C SER A 8 17.56 -10.38 -0.71
N VAL A 9 16.76 -10.31 0.35
CA VAL A 9 15.29 -10.46 0.26
C VAL A 9 14.66 -9.35 -0.58
N MET A 10 15.20 -8.13 -0.54
CA MET A 10 14.72 -7.01 -1.36
C MET A 10 15.12 -7.13 -2.84
N LEU A 11 16.26 -7.74 -3.15
CA LEU A 11 16.77 -7.90 -4.52
C LEU A 11 16.17 -9.10 -5.27
N ILE A 12 15.81 -10.18 -4.55
CA ILE A 12 15.19 -11.38 -5.13
C ILE A 12 14.00 -11.06 -6.05
N PRO A 13 12.98 -10.27 -5.65
CA PRO A 13 11.83 -9.99 -6.51
C PRO A 13 12.22 -9.24 -7.80
N GLN A 14 13.19 -8.30 -7.75
CA GLN A 14 13.69 -7.63 -8.95
C GLN A 14 14.43 -8.59 -9.89
N LEU A 15 15.24 -9.50 -9.34
CA LEU A 15 15.99 -10.49 -10.13
C LEU A 15 15.04 -11.54 -10.73
N VAL A 16 14.07 -12.03 -9.96
CA VAL A 16 13.04 -12.96 -10.44
C VAL A 16 12.23 -12.31 -11.55
N ALA A 17 11.88 -11.04 -11.41
CA ALA A 17 11.18 -10.30 -12.46
C ALA A 17 12.01 -10.21 -13.76
N GLY A 18 13.29 -9.87 -13.65
CA GLY A 18 14.19 -9.86 -14.81
C GLY A 18 14.36 -11.22 -15.47
N ILE A 19 14.52 -12.30 -14.68
CA ILE A 19 14.64 -13.67 -15.20
C ILE A 19 13.33 -14.12 -15.89
N TYR A 20 12.18 -13.81 -15.28
CA TYR A 20 10.87 -14.16 -15.83
C TYR A 20 10.64 -13.47 -17.18
N ALA A 21 11.03 -12.20 -17.32
CA ALA A 21 10.97 -11.49 -18.58
C ALA A 21 11.81 -12.14 -19.68
N LYS A 22 13.02 -12.58 -19.33
CA LYS A 22 13.93 -13.28 -20.25
C LYS A 22 13.35 -14.61 -20.74
N SER A 23 12.55 -15.30 -19.91
CA SER A 23 11.87 -16.55 -20.31
C SER A 23 10.65 -16.33 -21.23
N MET A 24 10.15 -15.10 -21.34
CA MET A 24 9.00 -14.74 -22.17
C MET A 24 9.40 -14.06 -23.50
N ASP A 25 10.68 -14.12 -23.91
CA ASP A 25 11.24 -13.40 -25.08
C ASP A 25 10.93 -11.88 -25.06
N LYS A 26 10.65 -11.33 -23.88
CA LYS A 26 10.37 -9.92 -23.68
C LYS A 26 11.63 -9.22 -23.17
N ASN A 27 11.82 -7.98 -23.61
CA ASN A 27 13.00 -7.18 -23.26
C ASN A 27 13.20 -7.14 -21.73
N PHE A 28 14.29 -7.75 -21.26
CA PHE A 28 14.71 -7.76 -19.85
C PHE A 28 14.66 -6.35 -19.24
N TRP A 29 15.18 -5.38 -19.98
CA TRP A 29 15.21 -3.97 -19.60
C TRP A 29 13.81 -3.37 -19.43
N PHE A 30 12.85 -3.75 -20.28
CA PHE A 30 11.48 -3.25 -20.21
C PHE A 30 10.76 -3.75 -18.96
N TRP A 31 10.94 -5.03 -18.61
CA TRP A 31 10.30 -5.63 -17.44
C TRP A 31 10.97 -5.21 -16.12
N PHE A 32 12.30 -5.03 -16.13
CA PHE A 32 13.01 -4.39 -15.02
C PHE A 32 12.49 -2.97 -14.77
N PHE A 33 12.28 -2.20 -15.84
CA PHE A 33 11.72 -0.86 -15.75
C PHE A 33 10.29 -0.88 -15.19
N ILE A 34 9.44 -1.82 -15.62
CA ILE A 34 8.08 -1.99 -15.08
C ILE A 34 8.10 -2.35 -13.59
N SER A 35 8.98 -3.27 -13.17
CA SER A 35 9.13 -3.65 -11.77
C SER A 35 9.50 -2.46 -10.89
N PHE A 36 10.25 -1.49 -11.44
CA PHE A 36 10.59 -0.24 -10.75
C PHE A 36 9.49 0.83 -10.87
N LEU A 37 8.74 0.82 -11.98
CA LEU A 37 7.68 1.78 -12.25
C LEU A 37 6.42 1.51 -11.43
N ILE A 38 6.10 0.25 -11.14
CA ILE A 38 4.95 -0.16 -10.30
C ILE A 38 4.97 0.51 -8.91
N PRO A 39 6.08 0.50 -8.14
CA PRO A 39 6.19 1.25 -6.90
C PRO A 39 5.85 2.74 -7.04
N ILE A 40 6.34 3.38 -8.10
CA ILE A 40 6.10 4.81 -8.37
C ILE A 40 4.61 5.04 -8.68
N ILE A 41 4.02 4.24 -9.58
CA ILE A 41 2.60 4.34 -9.92
C ILE A 41 1.73 4.08 -8.70
N SER A 42 2.07 3.09 -7.88
CA SER A 42 1.36 2.79 -6.63
C SER A 42 1.37 3.97 -5.68
N LEU A 43 2.48 4.70 -5.57
CA LEU A 43 2.58 5.89 -4.73
C LEU A 43 1.72 7.03 -5.27
N ILE A 44 1.78 7.27 -6.60
CA ILE A 44 0.95 8.29 -7.26
C ILE A 44 -0.52 7.98 -7.05
N VAL A 45 -0.97 6.75 -7.36
CA VAL A 45 -2.38 6.37 -7.21
C VAL A 45 -2.83 6.52 -5.76
N LEU A 46 -2.01 6.12 -4.77
CA LEU A 46 -2.37 6.29 -3.36
C LEU A 46 -2.54 7.77 -2.98
N LEU A 47 -1.65 8.64 -3.46
CA LEU A 47 -1.72 10.08 -3.22
C LEU A 47 -2.96 10.73 -3.84
N PHE A 48 -3.34 10.30 -5.04
CA PHE A 48 -4.53 10.80 -5.73
C PHE A 48 -5.82 10.19 -5.19
N LEU A 49 -5.82 8.92 -4.77
CA LEU A 49 -6.97 8.23 -4.19
C LEU A 49 -7.45 8.89 -2.88
N ASP A 50 -6.55 9.48 -2.10
CA ASP A 50 -6.94 10.25 -0.92
C ASP A 50 -7.67 11.55 -1.30
N LYS A 51 -7.30 12.14 -2.44
CA LYS A 51 -7.89 13.38 -2.96
C LYS A 51 -9.32 13.21 -3.48
N ASP A 52 -9.68 12.03 -3.95
CA ASP A 52 -11.05 11.69 -4.37
C ASP A 52 -11.94 11.20 -3.21
N LYS A 53 -11.38 11.01 -2.00
CA LYS A 53 -12.09 10.48 -0.82
C LYS A 53 -12.58 11.52 0.17
N GLU A 54 -12.49 12.83 -0.14
CA GLU A 54 -13.07 13.87 0.73
C GLU A 54 -14.58 13.70 0.96
N GLU A 55 -15.30 13.00 0.07
CA GLU A 55 -16.75 12.77 0.23
C GLU A 55 -17.12 11.42 0.90
N LYS A 56 -16.19 10.48 1.04
CA LYS A 56 -16.45 9.14 1.61
C LYS A 56 -15.44 8.68 2.67
N ARG A 57 -14.81 9.62 3.39
CA ARG A 57 -14.30 9.32 4.73
C ARG A 57 -15.51 9.15 5.65
N GLN A 58 -16.17 7.99 5.57
CA GLN A 58 -16.94 7.46 6.68
C GLN A 58 -15.94 7.28 7.83
N GLY A 59 -15.77 8.36 8.59
CA GLY A 59 -15.01 8.37 9.82
C GLY A 59 -15.49 7.19 10.64
N TYR A 60 -14.56 6.30 10.93
CA TYR A 60 -14.75 5.13 11.78
C TYR A 60 -15.54 5.58 13.01
N GLN A 61 -16.83 5.18 13.09
CA GLN A 61 -17.80 5.61 14.10
C GLN A 61 -17.48 5.03 15.48
N LEU A 62 -16.25 5.15 15.97
CA LEU A 62 -15.85 4.59 17.25
C LEU A 62 -16.44 5.34 18.45
N ALA A 63 -16.84 6.60 18.27
CA ALA A 63 -17.18 7.49 19.39
C ALA A 63 -18.69 7.64 19.64
N ASP A 64 -19.56 7.27 18.70
CA ASP A 64 -21.01 7.51 18.83
C ASP A 64 -21.68 6.59 19.87
N HIS A 65 -21.02 5.51 20.28
CA HIS A 65 -21.53 4.60 21.31
C HIS A 65 -21.24 5.07 22.74
N VAL A 66 -20.18 5.86 22.95
CA VAL A 66 -19.72 6.25 24.29
C VAL A 66 -20.58 7.39 24.87
N ASN A 67 -21.19 8.20 24.01
CA ASN A 67 -22.00 9.34 24.46
C ASN A 67 -23.41 8.93 24.95
N LYS A 68 -23.87 7.72 24.60
CA LYS A 68 -25.23 7.26 24.92
C LYS A 68 -25.38 6.73 26.34
N GLU A 69 -24.29 6.29 26.97
CA GLU A 69 -24.33 5.79 28.35
C GLU A 69 -24.25 6.89 29.41
N THR A 70 -23.63 8.03 29.09
CA THR A 70 -23.52 9.15 30.02
C THR A 70 -24.84 9.91 30.20
N GLN A 71 -25.73 9.92 29.20
CA GLN A 71 -27.04 10.58 29.30
C GLN A 71 -28.13 9.71 29.97
N ASN A 72 -27.92 8.41 30.15
CA ASN A 72 -28.90 7.51 30.77
C ASN A 72 -28.65 7.27 32.28
N LYS A 73 -27.77 8.07 32.90
CA LYS A 73 -27.46 7.99 34.34
C LYS A 73 -27.86 9.22 35.14
N GLU A 74 -28.72 10.08 34.60
CA GLU A 74 -29.36 11.13 35.40
C GLU A 74 -30.82 11.30 34.99
N PRO A 75 -31.71 10.63 35.73
CA PRO A 75 -32.91 11.30 36.20
C PRO A 75 -33.02 11.16 37.72
N THR A 76 -32.95 12.32 38.40
CA THR A 76 -33.54 12.65 39.72
C THR A 76 -33.33 11.72 40.90
#